data_AF-A0A357F363-F1
#
_entry.id   AF-A0A357F363-F1
#
_cell.length_a   1.000
_cell.length_b   1.000
_cell.length_c   1.000
_cell.angle_alpha   90.00
_cell.angle_beta   90.00
_cell.angle_gamma   90.00
#
_symmetry.space_group_name_H-M   'P 1'
#
loop_
_entity.id
_entity.type
_entity.pdbx_description
1 polymer ?
#
loop_
_entity_poly.entity_id
_entity_poly.type
_entity_poly.pdbx_seq_one_letter_code
_entity_poly.pdbx_strand_id
1 'polypeptide(L)'
;MQTLDLIIIFGYLIGITAFGIIYAGKQETTEDYFVGDRSVPWWAIAMSIVATETSTITFISVPGIAFSKGGNFQFLQLVFGYILGR
;
A
#
# COMPACT_ATOMS: atom_id res chain seq x y z
N MET A 1 17.79 -7.01 -16.67
CA MET A 1 17.32 -7.68 -15.44
C MET A 1 18.45 -8.55 -14.96
N GLN A 2 19.11 -8.13 -13.89
CA GLN A 2 20.14 -8.93 -13.24
C GLN A 2 19.46 -10.15 -12.58
N THR A 3 20.14 -11.28 -12.47
CA THR A 3 19.60 -12.47 -11.79
C THR A 3 19.11 -12.16 -10.38
N LEU A 4 19.76 -11.20 -9.71
CA LEU A 4 19.36 -10.68 -8.41
C LEU A 4 17.97 -10.02 -8.41
N ASP A 5 17.64 -9.22 -9.44
CA ASP A 5 16.34 -8.56 -9.56
C ASP A 5 15.21 -9.59 -9.63
N LEU A 6 15.43 -10.66 -10.42
CA LEU A 6 14.47 -11.75 -10.56
C LEU A 6 14.26 -12.48 -9.23
N ILE A 7 15.33 -12.77 -8.49
CA ILE A 7 15.24 -13.40 -7.17
C ILE A 7 14.41 -12.54 -6.22
N ILE A 8 14.63 -11.22 -6.19
CA ILE A 8 13.88 -10.31 -5.33
C ILE A 8 12.40 -10.29 -5.70
N ILE A 9 12.07 -10.20 -6.99
CA ILE A 9 10.69 -10.18 -7.47
C ILE A 9 9.98 -11.48 -7.13
N PHE A 10 10.56 -12.63 -7.47
CA PHE A 10 9.95 -13.92 -7.16
C PHE A 10 9.86 -14.17 -5.65
N GLY A 11 10.87 -13.78 -4.88
CA GLY A 11 10.86 -13.85 -3.43
C GLY A 11 9.72 -13.02 -2.81
N TYR A 12 9.51 -11.79 -3.30
CA TYR A 12 8.41 -10.94 -2.87
C TYR A 12 7.04 -11.56 -3.18
N LEU A 13 6.84 -12.04 -4.42
CA LEU A 13 5.59 -12.67 -4.85
C LEU A 13 5.28 -13.93 -4.03
N ILE A 14 6.26 -14.80 -3.83
CA ILE A 14 6.09 -16.00 -3.00
C ILE A 14 5.78 -15.61 -1.56
N GLY A 15 6.51 -14.64 -1.00
CA GLY A 15 6.33 -14.18 0.37
C GLY A 15 4.92 -13.65 0.64
N ILE A 16 4.41 -12.76 -0.23
CA ILE A 16 3.07 -12.18 -0.05
C ILE A 16 1.96 -13.21 -0.27
N THR A 17 2.12 -14.12 -1.24
CA THR A 17 1.15 -15.21 -1.47
C THR A 17 1.14 -16.20 -0.30
N ALA A 18 2.31 -16.62 0.19
CA ALA A 18 2.40 -17.51 1.35
C ALA A 18 1.79 -16.87 2.59
N PHE A 19 2.06 -15.58 2.83
CA PHE A 19 1.42 -14.83 3.90
C PHE A 19 -0.11 -14.86 3.78
N GLY A 20 -0.65 -14.56 2.59
CA GLY A 20 -2.09 -14.64 2.34
C GLY A 20 -2.68 -16.01 2.65
N ILE A 21 -2.03 -17.10 2.19
CA ILE A 21 -2.50 -18.47 2.43
C ILE A 21 -2.50 -18.84 3.92
N ILE A 22 -1.48 -18.43 4.68
CA ILE A 22 -1.36 -18.75 6.12
C ILE A 22 -2.48 -18.10 6.95
N TYR A 23 -2.98 -16.94 6.53
CA TYR A 23 -4.03 -16.19 7.23
C TYR A 23 -5.42 -16.34 6.59
N ALA A 24 -5.52 -16.96 5.43
CA ALA A 24 -6.77 -17.28 4.77
C ALA A 24 -7.55 -18.33 5.57
N GLY A 25 -8.89 -18.19 5.59
CA GLY A 25 -9.79 -19.20 6.15
C GLY A 25 -9.82 -19.26 7.68
N LYS A 26 -9.18 -18.30 8.37
CA LYS A 26 -9.24 -18.17 9.83
C LYS A 26 -10.40 -17.31 10.33
N GLN A 27 -11.27 -16.86 9.43
CA GLN A 27 -12.42 -16.01 9.73
C GLN A 27 -13.66 -16.91 9.84
N GLU A 28 -14.25 -17.02 11.02
CA GLU A 28 -15.43 -17.89 11.26
C GLU A 28 -16.75 -17.14 11.09
N THR A 29 -16.75 -15.82 11.29
CA THR A 29 -17.94 -14.98 11.15
C THR A 29 -17.74 -13.83 10.15
N THR A 30 -18.86 -13.28 9.67
CA THR A 30 -18.90 -12.07 8.84
C THR A 30 -18.29 -10.86 9.57
N GLU A 31 -18.46 -10.77 10.89
CA GLU A 31 -17.85 -9.71 11.70
C GLU A 31 -16.33 -9.83 11.73
N ASP A 32 -15.78 -11.05 11.85
CA ASP A 32 -14.34 -11.28 11.79
C ASP A 32 -13.75 -10.90 10.43
N TYR A 33 -14.50 -11.16 9.35
CA TYR A 33 -14.06 -10.85 8.00
C TYR A 33 -14.07 -9.35 7.69
N PHE A 34 -15.09 -8.61 8.14
CA PHE A 34 -15.23 -7.17 7.82
C PHE A 34 -14.67 -6.22 8.88
N VAL A 35 -14.72 -6.60 10.16
CA VAL A 35 -14.33 -5.74 11.29
C VAL A 35 -12.97 -6.17 11.87
N GLY A 36 -12.48 -7.37 11.53
CA GLY A 36 -11.18 -7.87 11.99
C GLY A 36 -11.12 -8.05 13.51
N ASP A 37 -12.23 -8.51 14.11
CA ASP A 37 -12.38 -8.75 15.56
C ASP A 37 -12.05 -7.53 16.45
N ARG A 38 -12.02 -6.31 15.86
CA ARG A 38 -11.61 -5.04 16.50
C ARG A 38 -10.24 -5.09 17.21
N SER A 39 -9.44 -6.11 16.94
CA SER A 39 -8.15 -6.36 17.59
C SER A 39 -6.97 -5.80 16.78
N VAL A 40 -7.22 -5.37 15.54
CA VAL A 40 -6.22 -4.75 14.68
C VAL A 40 -5.85 -3.37 15.22
N PRO A 41 -4.56 -3.11 15.51
CA PRO A 41 -4.16 -1.81 16.04
C PRO A 41 -4.35 -0.70 15.00
N TRP A 42 -4.70 0.50 15.47
CA TRP A 42 -5.04 1.64 14.62
C TRP A 42 -3.96 2.00 13.59
N TRP A 43 -2.68 1.82 13.93
CA TRP A 43 -1.56 2.10 13.02
C TRP A 43 -1.53 1.12 11.84
N ALA A 44 -1.92 -0.14 12.04
CA ALA A 44 -1.96 -1.13 10.97
C ALA A 44 -3.13 -0.84 10.01
N ILE A 45 -4.26 -0.37 10.55
CA ILE A 45 -5.40 0.12 9.75
C ILE A 45 -4.96 1.33 8.92
N ALA A 46 -4.29 2.31 9.52
CA ALA A 46 -3.78 3.49 8.80
C ALA A 46 -2.83 3.10 7.65
N MET A 47 -1.90 2.18 7.90
CA MET A 47 -0.99 1.67 6.88
C MET A 47 -1.72 0.94 5.74
N SER A 48 -2.75 0.15 6.06
CA SER A 48 -3.57 -0.55 5.07
C SER A 48 -4.34 0.42 4.17
N ILE A 49 -4.86 1.50 4.75
CA ILE A 49 -5.59 2.54 4.00
C ILE A 49 -4.64 3.24 3.04
N VAL A 50 -3.46 3.70 3.51
CA VAL A 50 -2.45 4.34 2.67
C VAL A 50 -1.97 3.41 1.55
N ALA A 51 -1.75 2.12 1.85
CA ALA A 51 -1.35 1.13 0.86
C ALA A 51 -2.41 0.90 -0.22
N THR A 52 -3.70 0.93 0.16
CA THR A 52 -4.83 0.74 -0.76
C THR A 52 -5.06 1.96 -1.66
N GLU A 53 -4.86 3.17 -1.13
CA GLU A 53 -4.99 4.42 -1.87
C GLU A 53 -3.81 4.68 -2.82
N THR A 54 -2.63 4.16 -2.49
CA THR A 54 -1.42 4.37 -3.28
C THR A 54 -1.39 3.46 -4.50
N SER A 55 -1.63 4.03 -5.68
CA SER A 55 -1.54 3.31 -6.95
C SER A 55 -0.13 3.40 -7.55
N THR A 56 0.22 2.40 -8.37
CA THR A 56 1.46 2.41 -9.19
C THR A 56 1.55 3.64 -10.09
N ILE A 57 0.41 4.13 -10.59
CA ILE A 57 0.34 5.34 -11.41
C ILE A 57 0.83 6.54 -10.59
N THR A 58 0.34 6.70 -9.37
CA THR A 58 0.79 7.78 -8.48
C THR A 58 2.31 7.74 -8.27
N PHE A 59 2.86 6.55 -8.02
CA PHE A 59 4.29 6.37 -7.77
C PHE A 59 5.17 6.80 -8.96
N ILE A 60 4.74 6.54 -10.19
CA ILE A 60 5.49 6.89 -11.40
C ILE A 60 5.21 8.34 -11.83
N SER A 61 3.93 8.75 -11.82
CA SER A 61 3.48 10.03 -12.37
C SER A 61 3.85 11.23 -11.51
N VAL A 62 3.80 11.12 -10.18
CA VAL A 62 4.07 12.28 -9.30
C VAL A 62 5.52 12.78 -9.43
N PRO A 63 6.55 11.93 -9.35
CA PRO A 63 7.92 12.37 -9.64
C PRO A 63 8.08 12.83 -11.09
N GLY A 64 7.43 12.13 -12.04
CA GLY A 64 7.47 12.51 -13.45
C GLY A 64 6.98 13.93 -13.70
N ILE A 65 5.89 14.33 -13.04
CA ILE A 65 5.35 15.69 -13.11
C ILE A 65 6.26 16.67 -12.37
N ALA A 66 6.69 16.34 -11.15
CA ALA A 66 7.50 17.23 -10.32
C ALA A 66 8.86 17.60 -10.96
N PHE A 67 9.51 16.64 -11.62
CA PHE A 67 10.81 16.83 -12.28
C PHE A 67 10.71 17.18 -13.78
N SER A 68 9.50 17.26 -14.34
CA SER A 68 9.31 17.73 -15.72
C SER A 68 9.71 19.20 -15.88
N LYS A 69 10.03 19.63 -17.11
CA LYS A 69 10.26 21.05 -17.40
C LYS A 69 8.99 21.85 -17.12
N GLY A 70 9.04 22.73 -16.13
CA GLY A 70 7.87 23.49 -15.65
C GLY A 70 7.04 22.74 -14.58
N GLY A 71 7.52 21.59 -14.12
CA GLY A 71 6.95 20.84 -13.01
C GLY A 71 6.98 21.60 -11.69
N ASN A 72 6.13 21.17 -10.75
CA ASN A 72 6.03 21.76 -9.43
C ASN A 72 5.70 20.70 -8.36
N PHE A 73 5.77 21.10 -7.08
CA PHE A 73 5.44 20.24 -5.95
C PHE A 73 3.99 20.38 -5.48
N GLN A 74 3.07 20.78 -6.36
CA GLN A 74 1.66 21.00 -5.99
C GLN A 74 1.01 19.73 -5.43
N PHE A 75 1.44 18.55 -5.86
CA PHE A 75 0.97 17.28 -5.32
C PHE A 75 1.22 17.15 -3.79
N LEU A 76 2.28 17.77 -3.24
CA LEU A 76 2.51 17.76 -1.80
C LEU A 76 1.39 18.47 -1.03
N GLN A 77 0.76 19.49 -1.62
CA GLN A 77 -0.36 20.19 -0.98
C GLN A 77 -1.56 19.25 -0.77
N LEU A 78 -1.81 18.35 -1.72
CA LEU A 78 -2.83 17.31 -1.59
C LEU A 78 -2.47 16.34 -0.45
N VAL A 79 -1.22 15.88 -0.38
CA VAL A 79 -0.74 14.98 0.68
C VAL A 79 -0.88 15.63 2.06
N PHE A 80 -0.47 16.89 2.21
CA PHE A 80 -0.66 17.64 3.45
C PHE A 80 -2.14 17.83 3.79
N GLY A 81 -2.98 18.09 2.78
CA GLY A 81 -4.44 18.16 2.96
C GLY A 81 -5.03 16.84 3.47
N TYR A 82 -4.57 15.69 2.98
CA TYR A 82 -4.99 14.38 3.48
C TYR A 82 -4.52 14.08 4.89
N ILE A 83 -3.32 14.52 5.28
CA ILE A 83 -2.82 14.36 6.65
C ILE A 83 -3.63 15.22 7.63
N LEU A 84 -4.02 16.44 7.24
CA LEU A 84 -4.78 17.34 8.11
C LEU A 84 -6.28 17.02 8.16
N GLY A 85 -6.83 16.44 7.10
CA GLY A 85 -8.25 16.12 6.99
C GLY A 85 -8.67 14.79 7.62
N ARG A 86 -7.72 13.97 8.09
CA ARG A 86 -7.95 12.69 8.78
C ARG A 86 -7.52 12.80 10.24
#